data_AF-U9UGC5-F1
#
_entry.id   AF-U9UGC5-F1
#
_cell.length_a   1.000
_cell.length_b   1.000
_cell.length_c   1.000
_cell.angle_alpha   90.00
_cell.angle_beta   90.00
_cell.angle_gamma   90.00
#
_symmetry.space_group_name_H-M   'P 1'
#
loop_
_entity.id
_entity.type
_entity.pdbx_description
1 polymer ?
#
loop_
_entity_poly.entity_id
_entity_poly.type
_entity_poly.pdbx_seq_one_letter_code
_entity_poly.pdbx_strand_id
1 'polypeptide(L)'
;MEAFAAYGSVYRVEIVTEETDDSDYPERPTGTAYIIFKPVPTYPFWDNPVRFHGRPLQVDYQKSIHSSDTFTDYTDGRQKLKFHSFPAESLELGDYLLPGIFVSEAKFTQSVKFSISYQKRKIIVEFGVKEFHEEIHTFKLEINFKDILNDIYSELDASQRRSRGSITIENKYPAKYWVLDKNQKSKDKFNWCIEDSWKRIIEINTKDVNEMPNFHKNNEQPGKWLVFRITFDLDQIGKNSNEGLVRFKELIEKASEYNLAPRTSNISNVPLKIVGGDVELRKPFVNRSMLNFEVNYMVECNISFNYLNDYNLCEEFFSLLSKQPTRVSIDILEGIYSRKKRIYDPLNYLRSELNNPKHKMDSKPKHIPYYCGMVRKVVVTPTTSYILTPTIETSNRVIRYFRDKKDHFLRVQFVDEALSKVSSSNGDFNDTSNLALYDRVYYTLHHGITI
;
A
#
# COMPACT_ATOMS: atom_id res chain seq x y z
N MET A 1 26.73 5.43 -12.97
CA MET A 1 25.82 6.13 -12.03
C MET A 1 26.62 6.97 -11.02
N GLU A 2 27.49 6.36 -10.21
CA GLU A 2 28.23 7.02 -9.11
C GLU A 2 28.93 8.32 -9.53
N ALA A 3 29.60 8.34 -10.69
CA ALA A 3 30.30 9.53 -11.17
C ALA A 3 29.42 10.77 -11.41
N PHE A 4 28.10 10.57 -11.55
CA PHE A 4 27.15 11.67 -11.77
C PHE A 4 26.23 11.92 -10.58
N ALA A 5 26.29 11.09 -9.53
CA ALA A 5 25.47 11.24 -8.33
C ALA A 5 25.80 12.54 -7.56
N ALA A 6 27.02 13.06 -7.69
CA ALA A 6 27.43 14.34 -7.12
C ALA A 6 26.67 15.54 -7.71
N TYR A 7 26.11 15.40 -8.92
CA TYR A 7 25.41 16.47 -9.61
C TYR A 7 23.88 16.43 -9.41
N GLY A 8 23.35 15.36 -8.83
CA GLY A 8 21.93 15.21 -8.55
C GLY A 8 21.46 13.76 -8.57
N SER A 9 20.15 13.57 -8.37
CA SER A 9 19.51 12.24 -8.38
C SER A 9 19.43 11.68 -9.80
N VAL A 10 20.35 10.77 -10.14
CA VAL A 10 20.35 10.04 -11.41
C VAL A 10 19.18 9.06 -11.43
N TYR A 11 18.30 9.19 -12.42
CA TYR A 11 17.11 8.36 -12.61
C TYR A 11 17.34 7.23 -13.61
N ARG A 12 18.03 7.51 -14.73
CA ARG A 12 18.34 6.54 -15.78
C ARG A 12 19.69 6.84 -16.42
N VAL A 13 20.41 5.80 -16.79
CA VAL A 13 21.62 5.85 -17.61
C VAL A 13 21.44 4.89 -18.78
N GLU A 14 21.71 5.34 -20.00
CA GLU A 14 21.69 4.55 -21.21
C GLU A 14 22.97 4.84 -22.00
N ILE A 15 23.75 3.81 -22.33
CA ILE A 15 25.01 3.90 -23.03
C ILE A 15 24.82 3.30 -24.42
N VAL A 16 25.06 4.10 -25.44
CA VAL A 16 25.05 3.69 -26.84
C VAL A 16 26.50 3.65 -27.31
N THR A 17 27.00 2.46 -27.62
CA THR A 17 28.32 2.28 -28.24
C THR A 17 28.16 2.10 -29.74
N GLU A 18 28.91 2.88 -30.52
CA GLU A 18 29.08 2.60 -31.93
C GLU A 18 30.20 1.55 -32.07
N GLU A 19 29.85 0.34 -32.53
CA GLU A 19 30.84 -0.61 -33.05
C GLU A 19 31.38 -0.04 -34.36
N THR A 20 32.46 0.75 -34.27
CA THR A 20 33.23 1.16 -35.44
C THR A 20 34.43 0.24 -35.54
N ASP A 21 34.42 -0.61 -36.56
CA ASP A 21 35.54 -1.46 -36.99
C ASP A 21 36.58 -0.59 -37.72
N ASP A 22 37.01 0.51 -37.08
CA ASP A 22 37.99 1.45 -37.62
C ASP A 22 39.39 0.99 -37.23
N SER A 23 40.03 0.25 -38.14
CA SER A 23 41.42 -0.22 -38.02
C SER A 23 42.46 0.90 -37.93
N ASP A 24 42.08 2.15 -38.15
CA ASP A 24 43.01 3.25 -38.40
C ASP A 24 43.16 4.24 -37.24
N TYR A 25 42.28 4.24 -36.23
CA TYR A 25 42.38 5.17 -35.08
C TYR A 25 41.87 4.59 -33.74
N PRO A 26 42.75 3.98 -32.91
CA PRO A 26 42.36 3.26 -31.69
C PRO A 26 42.01 4.15 -30.47
N GLU A 27 41.98 5.48 -30.58
CA GLU A 27 41.89 6.39 -29.42
C GLU A 27 40.59 7.20 -29.28
N ARG A 28 39.58 7.03 -30.15
CA ARG A 28 38.28 7.69 -29.92
C ARG A 28 37.39 6.83 -29.02
N PRO A 29 36.96 7.32 -27.84
CA PRO A 29 35.90 6.66 -27.10
C PRO A 29 34.57 6.81 -27.87
N THR A 30 34.11 5.73 -28.52
CA THR A 30 32.96 5.69 -29.46
C THR A 30 31.59 5.53 -28.78
N GLY A 31 31.47 5.92 -27.51
CA GLY A 31 30.25 5.72 -26.73
C GLY A 31 29.58 7.04 -26.32
N THR A 32 28.28 7.18 -26.60
CA THR A 32 27.45 8.25 -26.04
C THR A 32 26.67 7.72 -24.85
N ALA A 33 26.71 8.43 -23.71
CA ALA A 33 25.92 8.09 -22.53
C ALA A 33 24.82 9.14 -22.29
N TYR A 34 23.58 8.71 -22.28
CA TYR A 34 22.41 9.50 -21.91
C TYR A 34 22.14 9.34 -20.42
N ILE A 35 22.17 10.45 -19.68
CA ILE A 35 21.98 10.48 -18.23
C ILE A 35 20.76 11.34 -17.93
N ILE A 36 19.72 10.72 -17.38
CA ILE A 36 18.48 11.38 -17.01
C ILE A 36 18.48 11.60 -15.50
N PHE A 37 18.31 12.85 -15.08
CA PHE A 37 18.13 13.24 -13.68
C PHE A 37 16.64 13.48 -13.39
N LYS A 38 16.16 13.04 -12.22
CA LYS A 38 14.83 13.40 -11.70
C LYS A 38 14.89 13.65 -10.19
N PRO A 39 14.59 14.87 -9.70
CA PRO A 39 14.29 16.09 -10.47
C PRO A 39 15.52 16.62 -11.23
N VAL A 40 15.31 17.65 -12.05
CA VAL A 40 16.41 18.35 -12.75
C VAL A 40 17.41 18.88 -11.71
N PRO A 41 18.73 18.74 -11.92
CA PRO A 41 19.76 19.30 -11.05
C PRO A 41 19.54 20.78 -10.78
N THR A 42 19.70 21.19 -9.52
CA THR A 42 19.55 22.60 -9.11
C THR A 42 20.71 23.46 -9.59
N TYR A 43 21.88 22.85 -9.83
CA TYR A 43 23.07 23.49 -10.37
C TYR A 43 23.34 23.01 -11.81
N PRO A 44 23.56 23.93 -12.77
CA PRO A 44 23.82 23.60 -14.17
C PRO A 44 25.27 23.13 -14.36
N PHE A 45 25.60 21.95 -13.82
CA PHE A 45 26.96 21.41 -13.84
C PHE A 45 27.51 21.20 -15.26
N TRP A 46 26.63 21.04 -16.25
CA TRP A 46 26.95 20.90 -17.67
C TRP A 46 27.64 22.14 -18.26
N ASP A 47 27.57 23.30 -17.60
CA ASP A 47 28.30 24.50 -18.01
C ASP A 47 29.79 24.46 -17.61
N ASN A 48 30.22 23.41 -16.89
CA ASN A 48 31.58 23.26 -16.37
C ASN A 48 32.25 21.99 -16.90
N PRO A 49 33.60 21.91 -16.93
CA PRO A 49 34.31 20.70 -17.33
C PRO A 49 33.98 19.51 -16.43
N VAL A 50 33.24 18.54 -16.97
CA VAL A 50 32.97 17.27 -16.28
C VAL A 50 34.07 16.27 -16.63
N ARG A 51 34.59 15.57 -15.61
CA ARG A 51 35.62 14.54 -15.80
C ARG A 51 35.11 13.19 -15.34
N PHE A 52 35.43 12.16 -16.12
CA PHE A 52 35.15 10.76 -15.78
C PHE A 52 36.46 9.97 -15.86
N HIS A 53 36.88 9.36 -14.73
CA HIS A 53 38.20 8.75 -14.56
C HIS A 53 39.37 9.63 -15.06
N GLY A 54 39.31 10.94 -14.77
CA GLY A 54 40.34 11.91 -15.16
C GLY A 54 40.24 12.44 -16.59
N ARG A 55 39.44 11.81 -17.47
CA ARG A 55 39.23 12.26 -18.86
C ARG A 55 38.10 13.28 -18.94
N PRO A 56 38.25 14.39 -19.69
CA PRO A 56 37.18 15.35 -19.91
C PRO A 56 36.07 14.71 -20.76
N LEU A 57 34.82 14.97 -20.39
CA LEU A 57 33.65 14.59 -21.18
C LEU A 57 33.11 15.82 -21.92
N GLN A 58 32.67 15.63 -23.17
CA GLN A 58 31.75 16.55 -23.80
C GLN A 58 30.35 16.31 -23.22
N VAL A 59 29.74 17.36 -22.66
CA VAL A 59 28.43 17.27 -22.02
C VAL A 59 27.47 18.19 -22.76
N ASP A 60 26.48 17.61 -23.42
CA ASP A 60 25.41 18.34 -24.07
C ASP A 60 24.14 18.25 -23.24
N TYR A 61 23.76 19.36 -22.59
CA TYR A 61 22.50 19.42 -21.86
C TYR A 61 21.33 19.49 -22.83
N GLN A 62 20.55 18.41 -22.86
CA GLN A 62 19.26 18.38 -23.52
C GLN A 62 18.16 18.52 -22.47
N LYS A 63 17.54 19.71 -22.41
CA LYS A 63 16.25 19.83 -21.73
C LYS A 63 15.30 18.89 -22.46
N SER A 64 14.81 17.86 -21.79
CA SER A 64 13.89 16.89 -22.40
C SER A 64 12.61 17.59 -22.86
N ILE A 65 12.58 18.01 -24.13
CA ILE A 65 11.43 18.68 -24.76
C ILE A 65 10.24 17.72 -24.87
N HIS A 66 10.51 16.40 -24.90
CA HIS A 66 9.50 15.34 -24.99
C HIS A 66 8.91 14.89 -23.65
N SER A 67 9.51 15.29 -22.51
CA SER A 67 8.88 15.10 -21.21
C SER A 67 8.12 16.37 -20.84
N SER A 68 7.00 16.64 -21.53
CA SER A 68 6.02 17.59 -20.99
C SER A 68 5.68 17.17 -19.57
N ASP A 69 5.58 18.11 -18.62
CA ASP A 69 5.05 17.82 -17.30
C ASP A 69 3.57 17.43 -17.38
N THR A 70 2.93 17.65 -18.53
CA THR A 70 1.55 17.26 -18.82
C THR A 70 1.45 16.03 -19.72
N PHE A 71 0.30 15.38 -19.68
CA PHE A 71 -0.12 14.32 -20.60
C PHE A 71 -1.54 14.60 -21.08
N THR A 72 -1.88 14.08 -22.25
CA THR A 72 -3.28 14.07 -22.73
C THR A 72 -4.03 12.96 -22.01
N ASP A 73 -5.01 13.33 -21.18
CA ASP A 73 -5.87 12.35 -20.51
C ASP A 73 -6.87 11.77 -21.51
N TYR A 74 -6.79 10.46 -21.76
CA TYR A 74 -7.64 9.78 -22.75
C TYR A 74 -9.14 9.84 -22.41
N THR A 75 -9.49 10.12 -21.14
CA THR A 75 -10.90 10.16 -20.70
C THR A 75 -11.63 11.44 -21.08
N ASP A 76 -10.93 12.57 -21.21
CA ASP A 76 -11.52 13.87 -21.56
C ASP A 76 -10.75 14.66 -22.63
N GLY A 77 -9.62 14.13 -23.13
CA GLY A 77 -8.79 14.75 -24.15
C GLY A 77 -7.99 15.97 -23.68
N ARG A 78 -8.03 16.32 -22.40
CA ARG A 78 -7.39 17.53 -21.86
C ARG A 78 -5.92 17.30 -21.52
N GLN A 79 -5.11 18.33 -21.64
CA GLN A 79 -3.76 18.35 -21.08
C GLN A 79 -3.85 18.48 -19.56
N LYS A 80 -3.36 17.46 -18.86
CA LYS A 80 -3.31 17.42 -17.39
C LYS A 80 -1.90 17.13 -16.92
N LEU A 81 -1.57 17.58 -15.72
CA LEU A 81 -0.24 17.35 -15.16
C LEU A 81 -0.01 15.86 -14.89
N LYS A 82 1.20 15.35 -15.14
CA LYS A 82 1.58 13.94 -14.97
C LYS A 82 1.67 13.54 -13.52
N PHE A 83 2.29 14.38 -12.69
CA PHE A 83 2.45 14.14 -11.27
C PHE A 83 2.68 15.43 -10.48
N HIS A 84 2.28 15.44 -9.21
CA HIS A 84 2.79 16.35 -8.19
C HIS A 84 3.74 15.58 -7.28
N SER A 85 4.75 16.27 -6.73
CA SER A 85 5.63 15.71 -5.71
C SER A 85 6.01 16.78 -4.69
N PHE A 86 5.93 16.42 -3.41
CA PHE A 86 6.14 17.32 -2.28
C PHE A 86 7.01 16.64 -1.22
N PRO A 87 8.00 17.33 -0.64
CA PRO A 87 8.56 16.88 0.62
C PRO A 87 7.45 16.92 1.69
N ALA A 88 7.46 15.93 2.56
CA ALA A 88 6.54 15.85 3.69
C ALA A 88 7.34 15.80 4.99
N GLU A 89 6.75 16.33 6.05
CA GLU A 89 7.33 16.29 7.40
C GLU A 89 7.22 14.87 7.99
N SER A 90 6.12 14.18 7.74
CA SER A 90 5.92 12.82 8.23
C SER A 90 4.91 12.01 7.44
N LEU A 91 5.08 10.69 7.50
CA LEU A 91 4.11 9.67 7.13
C LEU A 91 3.70 8.89 8.39
N GLU A 92 2.40 8.83 8.65
CA GLU A 92 1.80 8.03 9.73
C GLU A 92 0.90 6.95 9.14
N LEU A 93 1.05 5.72 9.63
CA LEU A 93 0.32 4.53 9.20
C LEU A 93 -0.57 4.05 10.34
N GLY A 94 -1.81 3.69 10.02
CA GLY A 94 -2.76 3.26 11.05
C GLY A 94 -4.15 2.95 10.50
N ASP A 95 -5.15 3.20 11.35
CA ASP A 95 -6.57 3.06 11.02
C ASP A 95 -7.41 4.06 11.85
N TYR A 96 -8.68 4.23 11.51
CA TYR A 96 -9.63 5.00 12.29
C TYR A 96 -10.19 4.20 13.48
N LEU A 97 -10.12 4.78 14.67
CA LEU A 97 -10.85 4.28 15.85
C LEU A 97 -12.34 4.59 15.73
N LEU A 98 -12.64 5.83 15.32
CA LEU A 98 -13.96 6.37 15.04
C LEU A 98 -13.82 7.37 13.88
N PRO A 99 -14.90 7.75 13.19
CA PRO A 99 -14.86 8.86 12.25
C PRO A 99 -14.28 10.11 12.94
N GLY A 100 -13.20 10.68 12.38
CA GLY A 100 -12.52 11.84 12.94
C GLY A 100 -11.42 11.53 13.98
N ILE A 101 -11.21 10.27 14.35
CA ILE A 101 -10.17 9.85 15.31
C ILE A 101 -9.21 8.85 14.65
N PHE A 102 -8.02 9.32 14.28
CA PHE A 102 -6.97 8.51 13.67
C PHE A 102 -6.04 7.92 14.74
N VAL A 103 -5.78 6.62 14.66
CA VAL A 103 -4.81 5.93 15.52
C VAL A 103 -3.49 5.81 14.75
N SER A 104 -2.46 6.49 15.24
CA SER A 104 -1.12 6.48 14.65
C SER A 104 -0.33 5.29 15.20
N GLU A 105 -0.20 4.22 14.42
CA GLU A 105 0.48 2.98 14.83
C GLU A 105 1.97 2.97 14.47
N ALA A 106 2.32 3.57 13.34
CA ALA A 106 3.71 3.76 12.93
C ALA A 106 3.89 5.16 12.34
N LYS A 107 5.03 5.79 12.64
CA LYS A 107 5.37 7.14 12.18
C LYS A 107 6.78 7.19 11.63
N PHE A 108 6.91 7.72 10.43
CA PHE A 108 8.17 7.92 9.72
C PHE A 108 8.36 9.41 9.44
N THR A 109 9.54 9.93 9.71
CA THR A 109 9.88 11.36 9.53
C THR A 109 11.12 11.56 8.66
N GLN A 110 11.87 10.50 8.38
CA GLN A 110 13.09 10.58 7.61
C GLN A 110 12.78 10.63 6.12
N SER A 111 13.27 11.67 5.42
CA SER A 111 13.24 11.79 3.96
C SER A 111 11.87 11.46 3.32
N VAL A 112 10.77 11.90 3.94
CA VAL A 112 9.42 11.59 3.46
C VAL A 112 9.10 12.47 2.25
N LYS A 113 8.61 11.83 1.19
CA LYS A 113 8.23 12.49 -0.06
C LYS A 113 6.93 11.91 -0.56
N PHE A 114 5.93 12.76 -0.63
CA PHE A 114 4.63 12.44 -1.19
C PHE A 114 4.61 12.72 -2.69
N SER A 115 4.05 11.82 -3.47
CA SER A 115 3.82 12.02 -4.90
C SER A 115 2.46 11.50 -5.32
N ILE A 116 1.74 12.27 -6.13
CA ILE A 116 0.52 11.83 -6.79
C ILE A 116 0.77 11.79 -8.28
N SER A 117 0.74 10.60 -8.88
CA SER A 117 0.86 10.41 -10.31
C SER A 117 -0.51 10.25 -10.94
N TYR A 118 -0.97 11.31 -11.58
CA TYR A 118 -2.24 11.34 -12.32
C TYR A 118 -2.20 10.44 -13.56
N GLN A 119 -1.06 10.40 -14.25
CA GLN A 119 -0.87 9.55 -15.42
C GLN A 119 -0.94 8.05 -15.05
N LYS A 120 -0.26 7.64 -13.96
CA LYS A 120 -0.28 6.25 -13.48
C LYS A 120 -1.49 5.94 -12.60
N ARG A 121 -2.31 6.95 -12.25
CA ARG A 121 -3.45 6.88 -11.31
C ARG A 121 -3.07 6.25 -9.96
N LYS A 122 -1.95 6.70 -9.41
CA LYS A 122 -1.35 6.20 -8.16
C LYS A 122 -0.87 7.32 -7.26
N ILE A 123 -0.97 7.10 -5.96
CA ILE A 123 -0.26 7.85 -4.92
C ILE A 123 0.96 7.02 -4.51
N ILE A 124 2.10 7.68 -4.37
CA ILE A 124 3.38 7.08 -3.98
C ILE A 124 3.92 7.90 -2.82
N VAL A 125 4.28 7.24 -1.72
CA VAL A 125 4.98 7.90 -0.62
C VAL A 125 6.32 7.20 -0.43
N GLU A 126 7.41 7.91 -0.70
CA GLU A 126 8.78 7.49 -0.42
C GLU A 126 9.15 7.95 0.99
N PHE A 127 9.87 7.13 1.76
CA PHE A 127 10.31 7.48 3.11
C PHE A 127 11.56 6.70 3.49
N GLY A 128 12.39 7.29 4.35
CA GLY A 128 13.57 6.66 4.92
C GLY A 128 13.26 5.97 6.24
N VAL A 129 13.99 4.90 6.54
CA VAL A 129 14.04 4.28 7.85
C VAL A 129 15.51 4.13 8.24
N LYS A 130 15.89 4.65 9.40
CA LYS A 130 17.26 4.56 9.93
C LYS A 130 17.37 3.27 10.75
N GLU A 131 18.32 2.41 10.39
CA GLU A 131 18.67 1.23 11.20
C GLU A 131 19.75 1.56 12.26
N PHE A 132 19.99 0.61 13.17
CA PHE A 132 20.97 0.73 14.25
C PHE A 132 22.38 1.12 13.79
N HIS A 133 22.76 0.79 12.56
CA HIS A 133 24.08 1.09 11.97
C HIS A 133 24.15 2.45 11.22
N GLU A 134 23.16 3.32 11.43
CA GLU A 134 23.02 4.63 10.78
C GLU A 134 22.78 4.64 9.27
N GLU A 135 22.75 3.49 8.61
CA GLU A 135 22.31 3.44 7.22
C GLU A 135 20.81 3.73 7.11
N ILE A 136 20.46 4.62 6.17
CA ILE A 136 19.07 4.93 5.83
C ILE A 136 18.67 4.06 4.64
N HIS A 137 17.72 3.17 4.89
CA HIS A 137 17.03 2.41 3.85
C HIS A 137 15.85 3.23 3.33
N THR A 138 15.69 3.26 2.00
CA THR A 138 14.59 3.98 1.36
C THR A 138 13.48 3.00 1.00
N PHE A 139 12.28 3.31 1.46
CA PHE A 139 11.07 2.58 1.19
C PHE A 139 10.12 3.41 0.35
N LYS A 140 9.20 2.75 -0.35
CA LYS A 140 8.02 3.40 -0.92
C LYS A 140 6.78 2.57 -0.68
N LEU A 141 5.64 3.23 -0.49
CA LEU A 141 4.32 2.63 -0.57
C LEU A 141 3.57 3.17 -1.79
N GLU A 142 2.79 2.31 -2.46
CA GLU A 142 1.96 2.67 -3.60
C GLU A 142 0.48 2.36 -3.33
N ILE A 143 -0.39 3.34 -3.60
CA ILE A 143 -1.86 3.27 -3.47
C ILE A 143 -2.47 3.59 -4.84
N ASN A 144 -3.41 2.79 -5.33
CA ASN A 144 -4.12 3.12 -6.59
C ASN A 144 -5.34 3.99 -6.30
N PHE A 145 -5.66 4.92 -7.22
CA PHE A 145 -6.82 5.80 -7.07
C PHE A 145 -8.14 5.03 -6.91
N LYS A 146 -8.29 3.91 -7.62
CA LYS A 146 -9.51 3.08 -7.61
C LYS A 146 -9.77 2.38 -6.26
N ASP A 147 -8.76 2.27 -5.41
CA ASP A 147 -8.85 1.53 -4.16
C ASP A 147 -9.15 2.46 -2.96
N ILE A 148 -9.09 3.79 -3.16
CA ILE A 148 -9.41 4.79 -2.15
C ILE A 148 -10.93 4.80 -1.90
N LEU A 149 -11.34 4.67 -0.63
CA LEU A 149 -12.75 4.47 -0.27
C LEU A 149 -13.57 5.75 -0.23
N ASN A 150 -12.98 6.82 0.29
CA ASN A 150 -13.60 8.12 0.51
C ASN A 150 -12.69 9.22 -0.04
N ASP A 151 -13.24 10.44 -0.15
CA ASP A 151 -12.42 11.61 -0.47
C ASP A 151 -11.24 11.73 0.51
N ILE A 152 -10.07 12.09 -0.02
CA ILE A 152 -8.88 12.40 0.77
C ILE A 152 -9.25 13.51 1.74
N TYR A 153 -9.09 13.23 3.02
CA TYR A 153 -9.36 14.19 4.06
C TYR A 153 -8.18 15.16 4.17
N SER A 154 -8.36 16.37 3.66
CA SER A 154 -7.35 17.43 3.74
C SER A 154 -7.70 18.44 4.82
N GLU A 155 -6.71 18.87 5.59
CA GLU A 155 -6.85 19.85 6.66
C GLU A 155 -5.66 20.81 6.75
N LEU A 156 -5.90 22.00 7.29
CA LEU A 156 -4.87 22.98 7.62
C LEU A 156 -4.83 23.20 9.12
N ASP A 157 -3.64 23.14 9.70
CA ASP A 157 -3.41 23.52 11.09
C ASP A 157 -3.08 25.02 11.14
N ALA A 158 -4.08 25.82 11.52
CA ALA A 158 -3.93 27.26 11.73
C ALA A 158 -3.49 27.61 13.17
N SER A 159 -3.33 26.62 14.06
CA SER A 159 -3.13 26.83 15.49
C SER A 159 -1.67 26.93 15.93
N GLN A 160 -0.72 26.61 15.04
CA GLN A 160 0.72 26.62 15.36
C GLN A 160 1.46 27.81 14.72
N ARG A 161 2.66 28.10 15.27
CA ARG A 161 3.61 29.07 14.71
C ARG A 161 4.09 28.73 13.29
N ARG A 162 3.89 27.48 12.82
CA ARG A 162 4.26 26.99 11.50
C ARG A 162 3.02 26.65 10.68
N SER A 163 3.05 26.96 9.38
CA SER A 163 1.98 26.59 8.46
C SER A 163 2.05 25.10 8.15
N ARG A 164 1.09 24.31 8.62
CA ARG A 164 1.02 22.86 8.37
C ARG A 164 -0.24 22.48 7.61
N GLY A 165 -0.05 21.60 6.63
CA GLY A 165 -1.15 20.92 5.92
C GLY A 165 -1.07 19.43 6.19
N SER A 166 -2.20 18.74 6.20
CA SER A 166 -2.24 17.28 6.27
C SER A 166 -3.24 16.70 5.31
N ILE A 167 -2.93 15.51 4.80
CA ILE A 167 -3.87 14.67 4.05
C ILE A 167 -3.97 13.31 4.71
N THR A 168 -5.17 12.77 4.80
CA THR A 168 -5.42 11.41 5.30
C THR A 168 -6.17 10.62 4.23
N ILE A 169 -5.62 9.47 3.85
CA ILE A 169 -6.09 8.62 2.76
C ILE A 169 -6.59 7.30 3.37
N GLU A 170 -7.87 7.00 3.22
CA GLU A 170 -8.46 5.71 3.59
C GLU A 170 -8.54 4.80 2.36
N ASN A 171 -7.83 3.68 2.41
CA ASN A 171 -7.73 2.72 1.32
C ASN A 171 -8.48 1.43 1.63
N LYS A 172 -9.02 0.78 0.60
CA LYS A 172 -9.76 -0.48 0.73
C LYS A 172 -8.86 -1.69 1.02
N TYR A 173 -7.63 -1.63 0.53
CA TYR A 173 -6.63 -2.70 0.63
C TYR A 173 -5.31 -2.10 1.15
N PRO A 174 -4.40 -2.90 1.74
CA PRO A 174 -3.08 -2.41 2.10
C PRO A 174 -2.33 -1.85 0.89
N ALA A 175 -1.41 -0.91 1.16
CA ALA A 175 -0.55 -0.37 0.12
C ALA A 175 0.47 -1.41 -0.36
N LYS A 176 1.01 -1.21 -1.57
CA LYS A 176 2.16 -2.01 -2.04
C LYS A 176 3.46 -1.39 -1.54
N TYR A 177 4.17 -2.09 -0.68
CA TYR A 177 5.47 -1.68 -0.15
C TYR A 177 6.68 -2.17 -0.96
N TRP A 178 7.69 -1.33 -1.05
CA TRP A 178 8.94 -1.65 -1.72
C TRP A 178 10.11 -1.07 -0.95
N VAL A 179 11.27 -1.72 -1.10
CA VAL A 179 12.57 -1.22 -0.63
C VAL A 179 13.46 -0.94 -1.84
N LEU A 180 14.26 0.12 -1.75
CA LEU A 180 15.25 0.44 -2.76
C LEU A 180 16.52 -0.37 -2.49
N ASP A 181 16.87 -1.28 -3.40
CA ASP A 181 18.15 -1.97 -3.38
C ASP A 181 19.21 -1.13 -4.11
N LYS A 182 20.04 -0.43 -3.32
CA LYS A 182 21.14 0.39 -3.84
C LYS A 182 22.24 -0.45 -4.51
N ASN A 183 22.32 -1.73 -4.18
CA ASN A 183 23.36 -2.66 -4.66
C ASN A 183 22.88 -3.47 -5.87
N GLN A 184 21.64 -3.27 -6.34
CA GLN A 184 21.10 -3.98 -7.49
C GLN A 184 21.95 -3.67 -8.74
N LYS A 185 22.54 -4.73 -9.31
CA LYS A 185 23.31 -4.63 -10.55
C LYS A 185 22.38 -4.25 -11.71
N SER A 186 22.90 -3.49 -12.67
CA SER A 186 22.16 -3.14 -13.88
C SER A 186 21.72 -4.40 -14.64
N LYS A 187 20.55 -4.35 -15.28
CA LYS A 187 20.01 -5.46 -16.08
C LYS A 187 20.96 -5.85 -17.21
N ASP A 188 21.59 -4.86 -17.81
CA ASP A 188 22.64 -5.04 -18.81
C ASP A 188 23.77 -4.02 -18.60
N LYS A 189 24.87 -4.12 -19.37
CA LYS A 189 26.04 -3.23 -19.22
C LYS A 189 25.79 -1.79 -19.71
N PHE A 190 24.69 -1.55 -20.42
CA PHE A 190 24.41 -0.34 -21.16
C PHE A 190 23.23 0.45 -20.58
N ASN A 191 22.34 -0.18 -19.83
CA ASN A 191 21.09 0.39 -19.33
C ASN A 191 20.99 0.20 -17.82
N TRP A 192 20.73 1.30 -17.13
CA TRP A 192 20.41 1.31 -15.72
C TRP A 192 19.25 2.28 -15.46
N CYS A 193 18.27 1.87 -14.66
CA CYS A 193 17.16 2.71 -14.23
C CYS A 193 16.88 2.47 -12.75
N ILE A 194 16.67 3.55 -11.99
CA ILE A 194 16.33 3.43 -10.56
C ILE A 194 15.01 2.69 -10.33
N GLU A 195 14.12 2.68 -11.33
CA GLU A 195 12.87 1.90 -11.25
C GLU A 195 13.12 0.38 -11.15
N ASP A 196 14.25 -0.10 -11.70
CA ASP A 196 14.65 -1.51 -11.65
C ASP A 196 15.25 -1.93 -10.30
N SER A 197 15.62 -0.96 -9.45
CA SER A 197 16.20 -1.20 -8.13
C SER A 197 15.15 -1.38 -7.02
N TRP A 198 13.86 -1.22 -7.30
CA TRP A 198 12.81 -1.40 -6.30
C TRP A 198 12.41 -2.87 -6.16
N LYS A 199 12.53 -3.41 -4.95
CA LYS A 199 12.10 -4.76 -4.60
C LYS A 199 10.85 -4.72 -3.74
N ARG A 200 9.85 -5.53 -4.05
CA ARG A 200 8.66 -5.72 -3.22
C ARG A 200 9.07 -6.26 -1.88
N ILE A 201 8.41 -5.77 -0.84
CA ILE A 201 8.51 -6.31 0.51
C ILE A 201 7.13 -6.63 1.05
N ILE A 202 7.09 -7.57 1.97
CA ILE A 202 5.89 -7.99 2.70
C ILE A 202 5.86 -7.43 4.13
N GLU A 203 7.00 -6.98 4.63
CA GLU A 203 7.18 -6.44 5.98
C GLU A 203 8.16 -5.27 5.95
N ILE A 204 7.98 -4.33 6.87
CA ILE A 204 8.94 -3.26 7.14
C ILE A 204 9.63 -3.64 8.44
N ASN A 205 10.59 -4.55 8.37
CA ASN A 205 11.31 -5.00 9.54
C ASN A 205 12.40 -3.96 9.88
N THR A 206 12.42 -3.49 11.12
CA THR A 206 13.45 -2.56 11.62
C THR A 206 14.44 -3.24 12.57
N LYS A 207 14.32 -4.56 12.79
CA LYS A 207 14.97 -5.23 13.92
C LYS A 207 15.62 -6.60 13.69
N ASP A 208 15.29 -7.44 12.70
CA ASP A 208 16.03 -8.72 12.54
C ASP A 208 15.85 -9.47 11.20
N VAL A 209 16.91 -10.12 10.70
CA VAL A 209 17.04 -10.62 9.31
C VAL A 209 16.76 -12.13 9.13
N ASN A 210 16.54 -12.94 10.17
CA ASN A 210 16.65 -14.41 10.00
C ASN A 210 15.48 -15.29 10.41
N GLU A 211 14.27 -14.77 10.61
CA GLU A 211 13.11 -15.62 10.88
C GLU A 211 11.98 -15.37 9.90
N MET A 212 11.46 -16.50 9.39
CA MET A 212 10.31 -16.55 8.52
C MET A 212 9.09 -15.94 9.23
N PRO A 213 8.33 -15.03 8.60
CA PRO A 213 7.35 -14.22 9.30
C PRO A 213 6.20 -15.06 9.87
N ASN A 214 6.12 -15.05 11.20
CA ASN A 214 5.16 -15.82 11.97
C ASN A 214 3.78 -15.15 11.90
N PHE A 215 2.75 -15.93 11.60
CA PHE A 215 1.37 -15.44 11.62
C PHE A 215 0.81 -15.37 13.04
N HIS A 216 1.23 -14.36 13.78
CA HIS A 216 0.52 -13.92 14.98
C HIS A 216 0.61 -12.41 15.13
N LYS A 217 -0.58 -11.77 15.17
CA LYS A 217 -1.07 -10.52 15.79
C LYS A 217 -0.12 -9.50 16.47
N ASN A 218 1.17 -9.46 16.18
CA ASN A 218 2.09 -8.46 16.71
C ASN A 218 2.21 -7.29 15.71
N ASN A 219 2.15 -6.08 16.27
CA ASN A 219 1.68 -4.83 15.67
C ASN A 219 2.63 -4.18 14.65
N GLU A 220 3.33 -4.96 13.82
CA GLU A 220 4.35 -4.42 12.91
C GLU A 220 4.19 -4.96 11.47
N GLN A 221 2.99 -5.44 11.09
CA GLN A 221 2.73 -5.90 9.74
C GLN A 221 2.08 -4.80 8.88
N PRO A 222 2.69 -4.44 7.72
CA PRO A 222 2.15 -3.42 6.83
C PRO A 222 0.73 -3.71 6.31
N GLY A 223 0.32 -4.98 6.30
CA GLY A 223 -1.00 -5.42 5.83
C GLY A 223 -2.17 -5.07 6.75
N LYS A 224 -1.91 -4.52 7.94
CA LYS A 224 -2.93 -4.04 8.88
C LYS A 224 -3.37 -2.61 8.57
N TRP A 225 -2.45 -1.78 8.07
CA TRP A 225 -2.71 -0.35 7.92
C TRP A 225 -3.46 -0.05 6.63
N LEU A 226 -4.61 0.60 6.79
CA LEU A 226 -5.49 0.99 5.69
C LEU A 226 -5.67 2.51 5.61
N VAL A 227 -5.20 3.25 6.62
CA VAL A 227 -5.26 4.70 6.66
C VAL A 227 -3.84 5.27 6.70
N PHE A 228 -3.56 6.16 5.75
CA PHE A 228 -2.26 6.77 5.52
C PHE A 228 -2.38 8.27 5.70
N ARG A 229 -1.70 8.82 6.71
CA ARG A 229 -1.71 10.24 7.00
C ARG A 229 -0.35 10.85 6.66
N ILE A 230 -0.36 11.90 5.86
CA ILE A 230 0.85 12.63 5.45
C ILE A 230 0.73 14.07 5.92
N THR A 231 1.74 14.51 6.67
CA THR A 231 1.83 15.87 7.21
C THR A 231 2.90 16.64 6.44
N PHE A 232 2.60 17.87 6.08
CA PHE A 232 3.46 18.77 5.33
C PHE A 232 3.80 19.99 6.18
N ASP A 233 5.09 20.32 6.27
CA ASP A 233 5.54 21.64 6.71
C ASP A 233 5.50 22.58 5.49
N LEU A 234 4.44 23.38 5.39
CA LEU A 234 4.18 24.23 4.21
C LEU A 234 5.21 25.36 4.11
N ASP A 235 5.82 25.76 5.22
CA ASP A 235 6.88 26.77 5.22
C ASP A 235 8.18 26.26 4.55
N GLN A 236 8.34 24.93 4.45
CA GLN A 236 9.46 24.28 3.77
C GLN A 236 9.18 23.94 2.30
N ILE A 237 7.97 24.25 1.80
CA ILE A 237 7.56 23.96 0.43
C ILE A 237 7.63 25.24 -0.41
N GLY A 238 8.53 25.26 -1.40
CA GLY A 238 8.73 26.41 -2.28
C GLY A 238 9.84 27.34 -1.78
N LYS A 239 9.93 28.55 -2.35
CA LYS A 239 10.97 29.52 -2.03
C LYS A 239 10.58 30.48 -0.91
N ASN A 240 9.29 30.59 -0.61
CA ASN A 240 8.75 31.47 0.43
C ASN A 240 7.54 30.82 1.13
N SER A 241 7.20 31.32 2.31
CA SER A 241 6.19 30.74 3.21
C SER A 241 4.77 30.68 2.63
N ASN A 242 4.44 31.54 1.66
CA ASN A 242 3.11 31.56 1.04
C ASN A 242 2.98 30.56 -0.10
N GLU A 243 4.09 30.22 -0.77
CA GLU A 243 4.09 29.32 -1.92
C GLU A 243 3.66 27.91 -1.55
N GLY A 244 4.06 27.41 -0.37
CA GLY A 244 3.67 26.08 0.11
C GLY A 244 2.17 25.92 0.28
N LEU A 245 1.50 26.92 0.85
CA LEU A 245 0.04 26.92 0.99
C LEU A 245 -0.68 26.94 -0.36
N VAL A 246 -0.20 27.75 -1.31
CA VAL A 246 -0.76 27.81 -2.66
C VAL A 246 -0.63 26.46 -3.36
N ARG A 247 0.57 25.86 -3.34
CA ARG A 247 0.82 24.56 -3.97
C ARG A 247 0.04 23.42 -3.30
N PHE A 248 -0.18 23.49 -1.99
CA PHE A 248 -1.01 22.52 -1.27
C PHE A 248 -2.47 22.61 -1.72
N LYS A 249 -3.03 23.83 -1.85
CA LYS A 249 -4.38 24.05 -2.41
C LYS A 249 -4.50 23.54 -3.84
N GLU A 250 -3.51 23.84 -4.69
CA GLU A 250 -3.46 23.33 -6.06
C GLU A 250 -3.41 21.79 -6.11
N LEU A 251 -2.67 21.15 -5.21
CA LEU A 251 -2.65 19.69 -5.10
C LEU A 251 -4.04 19.11 -4.81
N ILE A 252 -4.80 19.71 -3.88
CA ILE A 252 -6.16 19.26 -3.55
C ILE A 252 -7.12 19.53 -4.71
N GLU A 253 -7.00 20.68 -5.36
CA GLU A 253 -7.79 21.02 -6.55
C GLU A 253 -7.56 20.01 -7.68
N LYS A 254 -6.29 19.71 -8.00
CA LYS A 254 -5.94 18.73 -9.03
C LYS A 254 -6.35 17.31 -8.64
N ALA A 255 -6.27 16.94 -7.36
CA ALA A 255 -6.79 15.67 -6.88
C ALA A 255 -8.33 15.55 -7.08
N SER A 256 -9.07 16.65 -6.93
CA SER A 256 -10.53 16.68 -7.14
C SER A 256 -10.94 16.35 -8.59
N GLU A 257 -10.11 16.70 -9.58
CA GLU A 257 -10.32 16.34 -11.00
C GLU A 257 -10.37 14.82 -11.22
N TYR A 258 -9.82 14.04 -10.29
CA TYR A 258 -9.78 12.57 -10.30
C TYR A 258 -10.75 11.93 -9.31
N ASN A 259 -11.67 12.71 -8.71
CA ASN A 259 -12.56 12.30 -7.62
C ASN A 259 -11.81 11.74 -6.41
N LEU A 260 -10.63 12.29 -6.13
CA LEU A 260 -9.86 11.95 -4.93
C LEU A 260 -10.09 12.93 -3.78
N ALA A 261 -10.69 14.08 -4.06
CA ALA A 261 -11.01 15.09 -3.07
C ALA A 261 -12.37 15.70 -3.43
N PRO A 262 -13.06 16.38 -2.50
CA PRO A 262 -14.33 17.02 -2.80
C PRO A 262 -14.16 18.00 -3.97
N ARG A 263 -15.14 18.07 -4.87
CA ARG A 263 -15.08 18.98 -6.05
C ARG A 263 -14.97 20.46 -5.70
N THR A 264 -15.43 20.83 -4.52
CA THR A 264 -15.24 22.20 -3.99
C THR A 264 -13.80 22.49 -3.61
N SER A 265 -12.96 21.45 -3.52
CA SER A 265 -11.57 21.50 -3.05
C SER A 265 -11.46 22.14 -1.66
N ASN A 266 -12.53 22.01 -0.87
CA ASN A 266 -12.60 22.58 0.47
C ASN A 266 -11.64 21.81 1.39
N ILE A 267 -10.70 22.54 1.97
CA ILE A 267 -9.81 22.03 2.99
C ILE A 267 -10.45 22.25 4.36
N SER A 268 -10.51 21.20 5.18
CA SER A 268 -11.09 21.26 6.51
C SER A 268 -10.26 22.15 7.44
N ASN A 269 -10.95 22.93 8.27
CA ASN A 269 -10.33 23.64 9.41
C ASN A 269 -10.47 22.86 10.72
N VAL A 270 -11.11 21.69 10.67
CA VAL A 270 -11.28 20.80 11.83
C VAL A 270 -10.21 19.73 11.72
N PRO A 271 -9.20 19.70 12.60
CA PRO A 271 -8.17 18.68 12.55
C PRO A 271 -8.72 17.33 13.05
N LEU A 272 -8.23 16.23 12.49
CA LEU A 272 -8.43 14.90 13.08
C LEU A 272 -7.85 14.83 14.49
N LYS A 273 -8.56 14.15 15.39
CA LYS A 273 -7.98 13.77 16.68
C LYS A 273 -6.99 12.62 16.45
N ILE A 274 -5.72 12.87 16.74
CA ILE A 274 -4.67 11.87 16.66
C ILE A 274 -4.48 11.22 18.03
N VAL A 275 -4.50 9.89 18.06
CA VAL A 275 -4.19 9.10 19.26
C VAL A 275 -3.02 8.16 18.92
N GLY A 276 -2.06 8.01 19.83
CA GLY A 276 -0.97 7.07 19.63
C GLY A 276 -1.46 5.62 19.70
N GLY A 277 -0.92 4.73 18.87
CA GLY A 277 -1.19 3.28 18.90
C GLY A 277 -0.48 2.55 20.03
N ASP A 278 -0.36 3.18 21.20
CA ASP A 278 0.30 2.63 22.38
C ASP A 278 -0.52 1.51 23.06
N VAL A 279 0.06 0.94 24.12
CA VAL A 279 -0.38 -0.29 24.79
C VAL A 279 -1.84 -0.23 25.29
N GLU A 280 -2.40 0.95 25.53
CA GLU A 280 -3.78 1.11 26.04
C GLU A 280 -4.87 0.89 24.98
N LEU A 281 -4.60 1.22 23.70
CA LEU A 281 -5.51 0.93 22.58
C LEU A 281 -5.32 -0.48 21.99
N ARG A 282 -4.17 -1.09 22.25
CA ARG A 282 -3.93 -2.51 22.00
C ARG A 282 -4.72 -3.32 23.02
N LYS A 283 -6.05 -3.38 22.88
CA LYS A 283 -6.85 -4.30 23.68
C LYS A 283 -6.17 -5.66 23.61
N PRO A 284 -5.89 -6.31 24.76
CA PRO A 284 -5.33 -7.65 24.75
C PRO A 284 -6.22 -8.52 23.87
N PHE A 285 -5.59 -9.43 23.13
CA PHE A 285 -6.29 -10.43 22.32
C PHE A 285 -7.53 -10.91 23.07
N VAL A 286 -8.72 -10.56 22.56
CA VAL A 286 -9.95 -10.98 23.21
C VAL A 286 -10.11 -12.45 22.90
N ASN A 287 -10.12 -13.29 23.94
CA ASN A 287 -10.26 -14.73 23.76
C ASN A 287 -11.60 -15.05 23.09
N ARG A 288 -11.55 -15.76 21.96
CA ARG A 288 -12.72 -16.15 21.14
C ARG A 288 -13.08 -17.63 21.29
N SER A 289 -12.47 -18.36 22.23
CA SER A 289 -12.68 -19.81 22.41
C SER A 289 -14.12 -20.20 22.73
N MET A 290 -14.95 -19.24 23.16
CA MET A 290 -16.38 -19.44 23.40
C MET A 290 -17.21 -19.54 22.11
N LEU A 291 -16.66 -19.13 20.96
CA LEU A 291 -17.34 -19.22 19.67
C LEU A 291 -17.12 -20.59 19.04
N ASN A 292 -18.17 -21.15 18.46
CA ASN A 292 -17.99 -22.28 17.55
C ASN A 292 -17.25 -21.83 16.28
N PHE A 293 -16.63 -22.80 15.59
CA PHE A 293 -15.80 -22.51 14.43
C PHE A 293 -16.53 -21.76 13.31
N GLU A 294 -17.81 -22.05 13.05
CA GLU A 294 -18.55 -21.38 11.96
C GLU A 294 -18.77 -19.89 12.25
N VAL A 295 -19.14 -19.56 13.48
CA VAL A 295 -19.30 -18.17 13.93
C VAL A 295 -17.94 -17.47 13.95
N ASN A 296 -16.90 -18.11 14.48
CA ASN A 296 -15.56 -17.54 14.50
C ASN A 296 -15.03 -17.28 13.09
N TYR A 297 -15.21 -18.22 12.16
CA TYR A 297 -14.84 -18.05 10.75
C TYR A 297 -15.53 -16.82 10.13
N MET A 298 -16.82 -16.62 10.41
CA MET A 298 -17.56 -15.45 9.93
C MET A 298 -17.14 -14.14 10.60
N VAL A 299 -16.71 -14.17 11.86
CA VAL A 299 -16.06 -13.03 12.53
C VAL A 299 -14.76 -12.69 11.81
N GLU A 300 -13.89 -13.67 11.57
CA GLU A 300 -12.62 -13.47 10.87
C GLU A 300 -12.81 -12.98 9.43
N CYS A 301 -13.88 -13.42 8.73
CA CYS A 301 -14.26 -12.85 7.44
C CYS A 301 -14.42 -11.33 7.54
N ASN A 302 -15.19 -10.85 8.51
CA ASN A 302 -15.47 -9.42 8.67
C ASN A 302 -14.27 -8.61 9.17
N ILE A 303 -13.40 -9.22 9.98
CA ILE A 303 -12.16 -8.58 10.45
C ILE A 303 -11.16 -8.45 9.31
N SER A 304 -10.97 -9.50 8.51
CA SER A 304 -9.98 -9.49 7.43
C SER A 304 -10.24 -8.41 6.36
N PHE A 305 -11.50 -7.98 6.19
CA PHE A 305 -11.89 -6.88 5.31
C PHE A 305 -12.05 -5.53 6.02
N ASN A 306 -11.68 -5.45 7.30
CA ASN A 306 -11.80 -4.26 8.14
C ASN A 306 -13.25 -3.75 8.32
N TYR A 307 -14.26 -4.60 8.08
CA TYR A 307 -15.68 -4.26 8.36
C TYR A 307 -15.95 -4.24 9.86
N LEU A 308 -15.27 -5.14 10.57
CA LEU A 308 -15.03 -5.09 12.00
C LEU A 308 -13.53 -4.88 12.21
N ASN A 309 -13.16 -4.23 13.31
CA ASN A 309 -11.77 -4.00 13.65
C ASN A 309 -11.54 -4.15 15.12
N ASP A 310 -10.35 -4.63 15.45
CA ASP A 310 -9.97 -5.00 16.80
C ASP A 310 -10.09 -3.84 17.81
N TYR A 311 -9.92 -2.58 17.39
CA TYR A 311 -10.14 -1.42 18.24
C TYR A 311 -11.57 -1.33 18.79
N ASN A 312 -12.55 -1.72 17.97
CA ASN A 312 -13.97 -1.59 18.29
C ASN A 312 -14.58 -2.88 18.85
N LEU A 313 -13.83 -3.99 18.86
CA LEU A 313 -14.28 -5.28 19.38
C LEU A 313 -14.02 -5.39 20.89
N CYS A 314 -14.87 -6.13 21.60
CA CYS A 314 -14.78 -6.35 23.04
C CYS A 314 -15.30 -7.75 23.42
N GLU A 315 -15.00 -8.19 24.64
CA GLU A 315 -15.45 -9.50 25.14
C GLU A 315 -16.97 -9.64 25.13
N GLU A 316 -17.69 -8.57 25.46
CA GLU A 316 -19.16 -8.59 25.45
C GLU A 316 -19.73 -8.87 24.05
N PHE A 317 -19.11 -8.35 22.99
CA PHE A 317 -19.54 -8.65 21.61
C PHE A 317 -19.46 -10.15 21.31
N PHE A 318 -18.35 -10.81 21.68
CA PHE A 318 -18.19 -12.24 21.45
C PHE A 318 -19.07 -13.09 22.37
N SER A 319 -19.22 -12.71 23.63
CA SER A 319 -20.14 -13.36 24.58
C SER A 319 -21.59 -13.27 24.12
N LEU A 320 -21.98 -12.14 23.51
CA LEU A 320 -23.32 -11.98 22.97
C LEU A 320 -23.55 -12.89 21.77
N LEU A 321 -22.58 -12.99 20.85
CA LEU A 321 -22.63 -13.92 19.71
C LEU A 321 -22.68 -15.40 20.14
N SER A 322 -21.96 -15.78 21.19
CA SER A 322 -21.91 -17.17 21.68
C SER A 322 -23.21 -17.61 22.34
N LYS A 323 -24.02 -16.67 22.83
CA LYS A 323 -25.33 -16.93 23.45
C LYS A 323 -26.46 -17.12 22.43
N GLN A 324 -26.24 -16.77 21.16
CA GLN A 324 -27.28 -16.90 20.13
C GLN A 324 -27.19 -18.27 19.42
N PRO A 325 -28.28 -18.74 18.81
CA PRO A 325 -28.22 -19.86 17.89
C PRO A 325 -27.22 -19.58 16.76
N THR A 326 -26.40 -20.58 16.39
CA THR A 326 -25.34 -20.46 15.37
C THR A 326 -25.83 -19.79 14.09
N ARG A 327 -27.03 -20.16 13.62
CA ARG A 327 -27.62 -19.61 12.39
C ARG A 327 -27.89 -18.11 12.47
N VAL A 328 -28.40 -17.64 13.61
CA VAL A 328 -28.68 -16.22 13.84
C VAL A 328 -27.38 -15.40 13.83
N SER A 329 -26.35 -15.89 14.52
CA SER A 329 -25.03 -15.24 14.51
C SER A 329 -24.42 -15.18 13.10
N ILE A 330 -24.49 -16.27 12.34
CA ILE A 330 -24.02 -16.32 10.95
C ILE A 330 -24.81 -15.36 10.06
N ASP A 331 -26.15 -15.35 10.14
CA ASP A 331 -27.00 -14.49 9.32
C ASP A 331 -26.71 -12.99 9.57
N ILE A 332 -26.45 -12.60 10.83
CA ILE A 332 -26.04 -11.23 11.17
C ILE A 332 -24.64 -10.92 10.60
N LEU A 333 -23.67 -11.81 10.75
CA LEU A 333 -22.30 -11.63 10.26
C LEU A 333 -22.22 -11.64 8.72
N GLU A 334 -23.03 -12.45 8.04
CA GLU A 334 -23.24 -12.41 6.58
C GLU A 334 -23.84 -11.06 6.16
N GLY A 335 -24.76 -10.52 6.96
CA GLY A 335 -25.32 -9.19 6.78
C GLY A 335 -24.28 -8.08 6.88
N ILE A 336 -23.37 -8.14 7.85
CA ILE A 336 -22.24 -7.19 7.98
C ILE A 336 -21.34 -7.29 6.73
N TYR A 337 -20.95 -8.51 6.37
CA TYR A 337 -20.07 -8.75 5.23
C TYR A 337 -20.66 -8.23 3.91
N SER A 338 -21.97 -8.44 3.71
CA SER A 338 -22.69 -8.03 2.51
C SER A 338 -22.77 -6.52 2.35
N ARG A 339 -22.78 -5.76 3.46
CA ARG A 339 -22.81 -4.28 3.43
C ARG A 339 -21.50 -3.67 2.93
N LYS A 340 -20.38 -4.38 3.12
CA LYS A 340 -19.02 -3.93 2.72
C LYS A 340 -18.64 -2.55 3.26
N LYS A 341 -19.03 -2.25 4.51
CA LYS A 341 -18.78 -0.97 5.19
C LYS A 341 -18.32 -1.22 6.62
N ARG A 342 -17.41 -0.37 7.10
CA ARG A 342 -16.92 -0.39 8.49
C ARG A 342 -18.04 -0.08 9.47
N ILE A 343 -18.14 -0.90 10.52
CA ILE A 343 -18.99 -0.68 11.70
C ILE A 343 -18.09 -0.26 12.86
N TYR A 344 -18.20 1.01 13.26
CA TYR A 344 -17.41 1.60 14.34
C TYR A 344 -17.92 1.25 15.74
N ASP A 345 -19.17 0.81 15.87
CA ASP A 345 -19.75 0.31 17.12
C ASP A 345 -20.39 -1.08 16.92
N PRO A 346 -19.55 -2.14 16.88
CA PRO A 346 -20.01 -3.50 16.62
C PRO A 346 -21.02 -4.02 17.65
N LEU A 347 -20.85 -3.67 18.92
CA LEU A 347 -21.69 -4.18 20.01
C LEU A 347 -23.12 -3.63 19.92
N ASN A 348 -23.28 -2.32 19.75
CA ASN A 348 -24.62 -1.75 19.62
C ASN A 348 -25.27 -2.13 18.29
N TYR A 349 -24.49 -2.26 17.21
CA TYR A 349 -24.99 -2.81 15.95
C TYR A 349 -25.52 -4.24 16.13
N LEU A 350 -24.78 -5.11 16.82
CA LEU A 350 -25.21 -6.49 17.08
C LEU A 350 -26.50 -6.53 17.91
N ARG A 351 -26.59 -5.73 18.98
CA ARG A 351 -27.83 -5.62 19.79
C ARG A 351 -29.02 -5.15 18.95
N SER A 352 -28.81 -4.18 18.07
CA SER A 352 -29.85 -3.70 17.15
C SER A 352 -30.33 -4.79 16.19
N GLU A 353 -29.41 -5.55 15.60
CA GLU A 353 -29.75 -6.64 14.68
C GLU A 353 -30.45 -7.80 15.40
N LEU A 354 -30.08 -8.14 16.64
CA LEU A 354 -30.78 -9.19 17.42
C LEU A 354 -32.23 -8.83 17.76
N ASN A 355 -32.54 -7.55 17.85
CA ASN A 355 -33.92 -7.08 18.03
C ASN A 355 -34.72 -7.10 16.72
N ASN A 356 -34.05 -7.24 15.58
CA ASN A 356 -34.70 -7.22 14.28
C ASN A 356 -35.44 -8.55 14.02
N PRO A 357 -36.76 -8.53 13.77
CA PRO A 357 -37.56 -9.74 13.56
C PRO A 357 -37.10 -10.57 12.35
N LYS A 358 -36.37 -9.97 11.38
CA LYS A 358 -35.83 -10.68 10.22
C LYS A 358 -34.91 -11.85 10.59
N HIS A 359 -34.24 -11.77 11.74
CA HIS A 359 -33.31 -12.80 12.24
C HIS A 359 -33.97 -13.78 13.22
N LYS A 360 -35.24 -13.55 13.57
CA LYS A 360 -36.04 -14.41 14.45
C LYS A 360 -36.94 -15.39 13.69
N MET A 361 -37.05 -15.23 12.37
CA MET A 361 -37.72 -16.20 11.51
C MET A 361 -36.76 -17.35 11.21
N ASP A 362 -37.21 -18.58 11.40
CA ASP A 362 -36.47 -19.79 11.00
C ASP A 362 -36.19 -19.75 9.50
N SER A 363 -34.98 -19.29 9.15
CA SER A 363 -34.49 -19.40 7.79
C SER A 363 -34.23 -20.89 7.53
N LYS A 364 -35.12 -21.54 6.76
CA LYS A 364 -34.91 -22.93 6.36
C LYS A 364 -33.51 -23.06 5.77
N PRO A 365 -32.74 -24.11 6.13
CA PRO A 365 -31.39 -24.28 5.61
C PRO A 365 -31.44 -24.25 4.09
N LYS A 366 -30.57 -23.42 3.48
CA LYS A 366 -30.46 -23.33 2.01
C LYS A 366 -30.24 -24.74 1.47
N HIS A 367 -31.10 -25.19 0.55
CA HIS A 367 -30.93 -26.48 -0.08
C HIS A 367 -29.63 -26.49 -0.88
N ILE A 368 -28.69 -27.37 -0.51
CA ILE A 368 -27.43 -27.56 -1.23
C ILE A 368 -27.58 -28.88 -2.02
N PRO A 369 -27.49 -28.83 -3.37
CA PRO A 369 -27.53 -30.03 -4.19
C PRO A 369 -26.45 -31.04 -3.78
N TYR A 370 -26.69 -32.35 -3.92
CA TYR A 370 -25.75 -33.41 -3.53
C TYR A 370 -24.34 -33.25 -4.17
N TYR A 371 -24.29 -32.73 -5.39
CA TYR A 371 -23.03 -32.50 -6.12
C TYR A 371 -22.34 -31.19 -5.76
N CYS A 372 -22.90 -30.39 -4.85
CA CYS A 372 -22.34 -29.13 -4.36
C CYS A 372 -21.95 -29.24 -2.87
N GLY A 373 -21.07 -28.33 -2.43
CA GLY A 373 -20.71 -28.17 -1.02
C GLY A 373 -20.43 -26.71 -0.69
N MET A 374 -20.55 -26.36 0.60
CA MET A 374 -20.03 -25.08 1.09
C MET A 374 -18.51 -25.16 1.15
N VAL A 375 -17.83 -24.28 0.42
CA VAL A 375 -16.37 -24.22 0.38
C VAL A 375 -15.91 -22.94 1.07
N ARG A 376 -15.02 -23.11 2.05
CA ARG A 376 -14.30 -22.01 2.70
C ARG A 376 -13.13 -21.60 1.82
N LYS A 377 -12.89 -20.29 1.72
CA LYS A 377 -11.86 -19.75 0.84
C LYS A 377 -11.09 -18.63 1.52
N VAL A 378 -9.77 -18.71 1.43
CA VAL A 378 -8.83 -17.66 1.85
C VAL A 378 -8.11 -17.13 0.62
N VAL A 379 -8.03 -15.81 0.52
CA VAL A 379 -7.24 -15.11 -0.48
C VAL A 379 -6.02 -14.52 0.21
N VAL A 380 -4.84 -15.00 -0.13
CA VAL A 380 -3.58 -14.58 0.47
C VAL A 380 -2.93 -13.53 -0.42
N THR A 381 -2.63 -12.38 0.17
CA THR A 381 -1.86 -11.30 -0.45
C THR A 381 -0.46 -11.24 0.16
N PRO A 382 0.43 -10.38 -0.39
CA PRO A 382 1.79 -10.26 0.11
C PRO A 382 1.82 -9.85 1.60
N THR A 383 1.01 -8.87 1.99
CA THR A 383 1.04 -8.32 3.36
C THR A 383 -0.08 -8.82 4.27
N THR A 384 -1.15 -9.42 3.73
CA THR A 384 -2.30 -9.87 4.54
C THR A 384 -3.02 -11.07 3.92
N SER A 385 -4.13 -11.49 4.53
CA SER A 385 -5.01 -12.54 4.03
C SER A 385 -6.47 -12.20 4.27
N TYR A 386 -7.30 -12.42 3.26
CA TYR A 386 -8.74 -12.19 3.28
C TYR A 386 -9.50 -13.50 3.38
N ILE A 387 -10.34 -13.63 4.40
CA ILE A 387 -11.19 -14.80 4.57
C ILE A 387 -12.54 -14.48 3.95
N LEU A 388 -12.94 -15.26 2.96
CA LEU A 388 -14.21 -15.09 2.25
C LEU A 388 -15.30 -15.89 2.93
N THR A 389 -16.54 -15.38 2.85
CA THR A 389 -17.71 -16.14 3.30
C THR A 389 -17.78 -17.48 2.56
N PRO A 390 -18.26 -18.56 3.22
CA PRO A 390 -18.38 -19.84 2.55
C PRO A 390 -19.33 -19.72 1.36
N THR A 391 -18.95 -20.29 0.21
CA THR A 391 -19.76 -20.24 -1.02
C THR A 391 -20.16 -21.64 -1.47
N ILE A 392 -21.32 -21.75 -2.14
CA ILE A 392 -21.75 -23.00 -2.76
C ILE A 392 -20.93 -23.20 -4.02
N GLU A 393 -20.17 -24.27 -4.08
CA GLU A 393 -19.41 -24.65 -5.26
C GLU A 393 -19.68 -26.11 -5.65
N THR A 394 -19.46 -26.43 -6.92
CA THR A 394 -19.48 -27.81 -7.40
C THR A 394 -18.34 -28.59 -6.75
N SER A 395 -18.67 -29.71 -6.11
CA SER A 395 -17.69 -30.60 -5.50
C SER A 395 -16.78 -31.24 -6.56
N ASN A 396 -15.55 -31.59 -6.17
CA ASN A 396 -14.66 -32.45 -6.98
C ASN A 396 -14.69 -33.90 -6.46
N ARG A 397 -13.98 -34.83 -7.12
CA ARG A 397 -13.94 -36.25 -6.73
C ARG A 397 -13.43 -36.46 -5.29
N VAL A 398 -12.45 -35.66 -4.85
CA VAL A 398 -11.86 -35.75 -3.50
C VAL A 398 -12.88 -35.33 -2.44
N ILE A 399 -13.56 -34.19 -2.64
CA ILE A 399 -14.59 -33.69 -1.71
C ILE A 399 -15.78 -34.66 -1.64
N ARG A 400 -16.18 -35.27 -2.76
CA ARG A 400 -17.25 -36.28 -2.76
C ARG A 400 -16.88 -37.54 -2.01
N TYR A 401 -15.62 -37.96 -2.12
CA TYR A 401 -15.11 -39.13 -1.40
C TYR A 401 -15.04 -38.87 0.11
N PHE A 402 -14.47 -37.72 0.51
CA PHE A 402 -14.35 -37.28 1.91
C PHE A 402 -15.51 -36.37 2.34
N ARG A 403 -16.75 -36.77 2.03
CA ARG A 403 -17.94 -35.93 2.23
C ARG A 403 -18.21 -35.61 3.70
N ASP A 404 -17.93 -36.57 4.57
CA ASP A 404 -17.97 -36.46 6.04
C ASP A 404 -16.95 -35.44 6.58
N LYS A 405 -15.87 -35.20 5.85
CA LYS A 405 -14.79 -34.25 6.18
C LYS A 405 -14.77 -33.03 5.25
N LYS A 406 -15.89 -32.70 4.60
CA LYS A 406 -15.97 -31.56 3.67
C LYS A 406 -15.50 -30.25 4.30
N ASP A 407 -15.72 -30.10 5.61
CA ASP A 407 -15.38 -28.90 6.38
C ASP A 407 -13.88 -28.83 6.73
N HIS A 408 -13.09 -29.84 6.41
CA HIS A 408 -11.62 -29.85 6.56
C HIS A 408 -10.89 -29.40 5.27
N PHE A 409 -11.63 -29.06 4.21
CA PHE A 409 -11.06 -28.54 2.98
C PHE A 409 -11.10 -27.02 2.97
N LEU A 410 -9.96 -26.41 2.65
CA LEU A 410 -9.81 -24.98 2.47
C LEU A 410 -9.33 -24.68 1.05
N ARG A 411 -10.02 -23.76 0.36
CA ARG A 411 -9.50 -23.22 -0.90
C ARG A 411 -8.60 -22.04 -0.59
N VAL A 412 -7.39 -22.06 -1.13
CA VAL A 412 -6.44 -20.95 -1.02
C VAL A 412 -6.21 -20.35 -2.40
N GLN A 413 -6.25 -19.02 -2.50
CA GLN A 413 -5.92 -18.29 -3.72
C GLN A 413 -4.84 -17.27 -3.41
N PHE A 414 -3.77 -17.26 -4.19
CA PHE A 414 -2.70 -16.26 -4.08
C PHE A 414 -2.91 -15.13 -5.09
N VAL A 415 -2.86 -13.89 -4.61
CA VAL A 415 -3.02 -12.67 -5.41
C VAL A 415 -2.01 -11.62 -4.90
N ASP A 416 -1.74 -10.58 -5.69
CA ASP A 416 -1.04 -9.39 -5.20
C ASP A 416 -2.06 -8.42 -4.57
N GLU A 417 -1.59 -7.34 -3.93
CA GLU A 417 -2.47 -6.38 -3.26
C GLU A 417 -3.53 -5.81 -4.21
N ALA A 418 -4.65 -5.38 -3.62
CA ALA A 418 -5.87 -5.00 -4.34
C ALA A 418 -6.44 -6.13 -5.23
N LEU A 419 -6.22 -7.39 -4.84
CA LEU A 419 -6.70 -8.60 -5.52
C LEU A 419 -6.22 -8.69 -6.99
N SER A 420 -5.07 -8.09 -7.27
CA SER A 420 -4.46 -8.12 -8.60
C SER A 420 -3.70 -9.44 -8.82
N LYS A 421 -3.41 -9.79 -10.08
CA LYS A 421 -2.61 -10.99 -10.34
C LYS A 421 -1.19 -10.80 -9.79
N VAL A 422 -0.63 -11.84 -9.19
CA VAL A 422 0.80 -11.88 -8.89
C VAL A 422 1.56 -11.78 -10.21
N SER A 423 2.47 -10.81 -10.31
CA SER A 423 3.25 -10.63 -11.53
C SER A 423 4.24 -11.78 -11.68
N SER A 424 4.40 -12.29 -12.89
CA SER A 424 5.47 -13.23 -13.23
C SER A 424 6.80 -12.50 -13.25
N SER A 425 7.89 -13.17 -12.88
CA SER A 425 9.22 -12.73 -13.26
C SER A 425 9.28 -12.74 -14.80
N ASN A 426 9.98 -11.77 -15.39
CA ASN A 426 10.05 -11.62 -16.86
C ASN A 426 10.89 -12.72 -17.55
N GLY A 427 11.02 -13.91 -16.95
CA GLY A 427 11.91 -14.98 -17.40
C GLY A 427 13.40 -14.71 -17.14
N ASP A 428 13.75 -13.54 -16.61
CA ASP A 428 15.09 -13.21 -16.15
C ASP A 428 15.32 -13.79 -14.75
N PHE A 429 16.24 -14.75 -14.65
CA PHE A 429 16.62 -15.38 -13.38
C PHE A 429 17.20 -14.38 -12.36
N ASN A 430 17.66 -13.20 -12.81
CA ASN A 430 18.18 -12.15 -11.95
C ASN A 430 17.10 -11.16 -11.46
N ASP A 431 15.87 -11.25 -11.98
CA ASP A 431 14.76 -10.40 -11.53
C ASP A 431 14.26 -10.86 -10.15
N THR A 432 14.83 -10.24 -9.13
CA THR A 432 14.48 -10.47 -7.72
C THR A 432 13.45 -9.47 -7.18
N SER A 433 12.85 -8.65 -8.05
CA SER A 433 11.92 -7.58 -7.64
C SER A 433 10.68 -8.09 -6.91
N ASN A 434 10.22 -9.31 -7.21
CA ASN A 434 9.05 -9.93 -6.59
C ASN A 434 9.38 -11.13 -5.70
N LEU A 435 10.65 -11.35 -5.33
CA LEU A 435 11.07 -12.55 -4.59
C LEU A 435 10.27 -12.76 -3.29
N ALA A 436 10.08 -11.70 -2.51
CA ALA A 436 9.30 -11.74 -1.27
C ALA A 436 7.85 -12.21 -1.47
N LEU A 437 7.25 -12.01 -2.65
CA LEU A 437 5.90 -12.48 -2.97
C LEU A 437 5.90 -13.99 -3.21
N TYR A 438 6.96 -14.54 -3.81
CA TYR A 438 7.08 -15.98 -4.01
C TYR A 438 7.40 -16.70 -2.70
N ASP A 439 8.28 -16.13 -1.88
CA ASP A 439 8.59 -16.65 -0.54
C ASP A 439 7.33 -16.70 0.33
N ARG A 440 6.49 -15.68 0.25
CA ARG A 440 5.17 -15.62 0.90
C ARG A 440 4.25 -16.78 0.47
N VAL A 441 4.19 -17.06 -0.82
CA VAL A 441 3.39 -18.18 -1.37
C VAL A 441 3.95 -19.51 -0.86
N TYR A 442 5.25 -19.71 -1.00
CA TYR A 442 5.94 -20.92 -0.57
C TYR A 442 5.76 -21.18 0.93
N TYR A 443 5.95 -20.14 1.75
CA TYR A 443 5.75 -20.18 3.20
C TYR A 443 4.34 -20.67 3.54
N THR A 444 3.33 -20.05 2.93
CA THR A 444 1.92 -20.37 3.21
C THR A 444 1.59 -21.81 2.80
N LEU A 445 2.14 -22.30 1.69
CA LEU A 445 1.95 -23.68 1.25
C LEU A 445 2.61 -24.69 2.20
N HIS A 446 3.76 -24.34 2.79
CA HIS A 446 4.52 -25.22 3.68
C HIS A 446 4.00 -25.21 5.13
N HIS A 447 3.57 -24.05 5.65
CA HIS A 447 3.18 -23.87 7.06
C HIS A 447 1.66 -23.85 7.27
N GLY A 448 0.88 -23.77 6.18
CA GLY A 448 -0.57 -23.71 6.25
C GLY A 448 -1.10 -22.34 6.72
N ILE A 449 -2.38 -22.32 7.09
CA ILE A 449 -3.12 -21.12 7.51
C ILE A 449 -3.91 -21.48 8.78
N THR A 450 -3.76 -20.67 9.82
CA THR A 450 -4.56 -20.74 11.04
C THR A 450 -5.68 -19.71 10.97
N ILE A 451 -6.93 -20.14 11.18
CA ILE A 451 -8.14 -19.29 11.17
C ILE A 451 -8.79 -19.30 12.55
#